data_AF-A0A4Y2U0M9-F1
#
_entry.id   AF-A0A4Y2U0M9-F1
#
_cell.length_a   1.000
_cell.length_b   1.000
_cell.length_c   1.000
_cell.angle_alpha   90.00
_cell.angle_beta   90.00
_cell.angle_gamma   90.00
#
_symmetry.space_group_name_H-M   'P 1'
#
loop_
_entity.id
_entity.type
_entity.pdbx_description
1 polymer ?
#
loop_
_entity_poly.entity_id
_entity_poly.type
_entity_poly.pdbx_seq_one_letter_code
_entity_poly.pdbx_strand_id
1 'polypeptide(L)'
;MNWNTHLENQATKAQILHQNFLKRAGRSWDINYKHRLILHKTVFERMMAQAAAVWCLNPNSRLARKLAKIQRTFLLAISGMYRTAPTATLQTILGIPLYISNCKQTPE
;
A
#
# COMPACT_ATOMS: atom_id res chain seq x y z
N MET A 1 -13.30 1.97 25.75
CA MET A 1 -12.24 1.60 24.79
C MET A 1 -11.93 2.82 23.93
N ASN A 2 -10.67 3.27 23.91
CA ASN A 2 -10.26 4.49 23.22
C ASN A 2 -9.88 4.16 21.76
N TRP A 3 -10.50 4.85 20.79
CA TRP A 3 -10.31 4.66 19.35
C TRP A 3 -8.84 4.78 18.93
N ASN A 4 -8.08 5.65 19.59
CA ASN A 4 -6.65 5.84 19.30
C ASN A 4 -5.83 4.57 19.60
N THR A 5 -6.16 3.86 20.68
CA THR A 5 -5.49 2.60 21.05
C THR A 5 -5.80 1.49 20.04
N HIS A 6 -6.99 1.51 19.42
CA HIS A 6 -7.34 0.58 18.36
C HIS A 6 -6.51 0.84 17.09
N LEU A 7 -6.36 2.10 16.69
CA LEU A 7 -5.56 2.50 15.53
C LEU A 7 -4.07 2.16 15.69
N GLU A 8 -3.50 2.35 16.87
CA GLU A 8 -2.11 1.98 17.15
C GLU A 8 -1.89 0.47 17.11
N ASN A 9 -2.84 -0.31 17.64
CA ASN A 9 -2.79 -1.77 17.55
C ASN A 9 -2.90 -2.26 16.10
N GLN A 10 -3.75 -1.64 15.28
CA GLN A 10 -3.86 -1.94 13.84
C GLN A 10 -2.55 -1.62 13.10
N ALA A 11 -1.96 -0.45 13.36
CA ALA A 11 -0.69 -0.05 12.76
C ALA A 11 0.45 -1.01 13.13
N THR A 12 0.52 -1.41 14.40
CA THR A 12 1.52 -2.37 14.91
C THR A 12 1.38 -3.73 14.23
N LYS A 13 0.16 -4.25 14.07
CA LYS A 13 -0.11 -5.51 13.36
C LYS A 13 0.32 -5.44 11.89
N ALA A 14 0.00 -4.34 11.21
CA ALA A 14 0.41 -4.14 9.82
C ALA A 14 1.95 -4.11 9.68
N GLN A 15 2.64 -3.48 10.63
CA GLN A 15 4.10 -3.39 10.63
C GLN A 15 4.76 -4.77 10.87
N ILE A 16 4.21 -5.58 11.77
CA ILE A 16 4.67 -6.95 12.02
C ILE A 16 4.45 -7.84 10.79
N LEU A 17 3.27 -7.76 10.15
CA LEU A 17 2.99 -8.50 8.92
C LEU A 17 3.97 -8.14 7.80
N HIS A 18 4.28 -6.86 7.65
CA HIS A 18 5.26 -6.39 6.68
C HIS A 18 6.67 -6.95 6.96
N GLN A 19 7.13 -6.89 8.22
CA GLN A 19 8.43 -7.44 8.58
C GLN A 19 8.49 -8.96 8.40
N ASN A 20 7.43 -9.68 8.73
CA ASN A 20 7.34 -11.12 8.52
C ASN A 20 7.37 -11.48 7.03
N PHE A 21 6.68 -10.70 6.20
CA PHE A 21 6.71 -10.84 4.75
C PHE A 21 8.13 -10.64 4.20
N LEU A 22 8.82 -9.57 4.63
CA LEU A 22 10.19 -9.29 4.21
C LEU A 22 11.18 -10.36 4.70
N LYS A 23 11.05 -10.83 5.95
CA LYS A 23 11.88 -11.92 6.49
C LYS A 23 11.68 -13.22 5.72
N ARG A 24 10.44 -13.54 5.33
CA ARG A 24 10.12 -14.73 4.53
C ARG A 24 10.62 -14.61 3.08
N ALA A 25 10.64 -13.39 2.54
CA ALA A 25 11.21 -13.08 1.22
C ALA A 25 12.76 -13.00 1.23
N GLY A 26 13.41 -12.99 2.41
CA GLY A 26 14.83 -12.69 2.60
C GLY A 26 15.86 -13.74 2.14
N ARG A 27 15.43 -14.93 1.69
CA ARG A 27 16.32 -15.95 1.07
C ARG A 27 15.90 -16.38 -0.33
N SER A 28 14.65 -16.12 -0.70
CA SER A 28 14.02 -16.47 -1.96
C SER A 28 13.56 -15.20 -2.66
N TRP A 29 14.48 -14.32 -3.03
CA TRP A 29 14.15 -13.24 -3.97
C TRP A 29 13.59 -13.78 -5.31
N ASP A 30 13.67 -15.10 -5.52
CA ASP A 30 12.95 -15.87 -6.54
C ASP A 30 11.47 -16.17 -6.22
N ILE A 31 10.79 -15.37 -5.38
CA ILE A 31 9.32 -15.30 -5.47
C ILE A 31 9.01 -14.72 -6.85
N ASN A 32 8.58 -15.57 -7.79
CA ASN A 32 8.21 -15.16 -9.15
C ASN A 32 7.35 -13.87 -9.11
N TYR A 33 7.67 -12.91 -9.99
CA TYR A 33 6.91 -11.66 -10.16
C TYR A 33 5.38 -11.90 -10.18
N LYS A 34 4.93 -13.02 -10.77
CA LYS A 34 3.52 -13.44 -10.78
C LYS A 34 2.93 -13.58 -9.37
N HIS A 35 3.63 -14.23 -8.44
CA HIS A 35 3.17 -14.38 -7.05
C HIS A 35 3.14 -13.06 -6.30
N ARG A 36 4.14 -12.18 -6.51
CA ARG A 36 4.15 -10.83 -5.93
C ARG A 36 2.99 -9.99 -6.45
N LEU A 37 2.67 -10.09 -7.74
CA LEU A 37 1.55 -9.40 -8.36
C LEU A 37 0.19 -9.91 -7.86
N ILE A 38 0.05 -11.22 -7.64
CA ILE A 38 -1.18 -11.81 -7.05
C ILE A 38 -1.39 -11.31 -5.62
N LEU A 39 -0.33 -11.32 -4.79
CA LEU A 39 -0.41 -10.78 -3.42
C LEU A 39 -0.79 -9.29 -3.40
N HIS A 40 -0.25 -8.52 -4.34
CA HIS A 40 -0.63 -7.12 -4.51
C HIS A 40 -2.13 -6.96 -4.86
N LYS A 41 -2.61 -7.62 -5.91
CA LYS A 41 -4.03 -7.53 -6.33
C LYS A 41 -5.00 -8.02 -5.26
N THR A 42 -4.62 -9.00 -4.45
CA THR A 42 -5.54 -9.59 -3.46
C THR A 42 -5.53 -8.84 -2.14
N VAL A 43 -4.35 -8.46 -1.64
CA VAL A 43 -4.20 -7.88 -0.30
C VAL A 43 -4.09 -6.36 -0.37
N PHE A 44 -3.23 -5.84 -1.24
CA PHE A 44 -2.92 -4.40 -1.26
C PHE A 44 -4.08 -3.59 -1.85
N GLU A 45 -4.69 -4.06 -2.93
CA GLU A 45 -5.86 -3.42 -3.53
C GLU A 45 -7.05 -3.35 -2.56
N ARG A 46 -7.33 -4.43 -1.82
CA ARG A 46 -8.39 -4.43 -0.79
C ARG A 46 -8.07 -3.47 0.36
N MET A 47 -6.83 -3.51 0.85
CA MET A 47 -6.38 -2.62 1.93
C MET A 47 -6.48 -1.14 1.50
N MET A 48 -6.08 -0.83 0.26
CA MET A 48 -6.14 0.53 -0.26
C MET A 48 -7.56 0.98 -0.56
N ALA A 49 -8.45 0.10 -1.03
CA ALA A 49 -9.86 0.42 -1.24
C ALA A 49 -10.54 0.78 0.10
N GLN A 50 -10.27 0.01 1.16
CA GLN A 50 -10.77 0.31 2.51
C GLN A 50 -10.19 1.62 3.05
N ALA A 51 -8.88 1.85 2.89
CA ALA A 51 -8.23 3.08 3.32
C ALA A 51 -8.73 4.31 2.54
N ALA A 52 -8.97 4.17 1.24
CA ALA A 52 -9.51 5.22 0.38
C ALA A 52 -10.95 5.57 0.80
N ALA A 53 -11.81 4.58 1.06
CA ALA A 53 -13.17 4.83 1.57
C ALA A 53 -13.17 5.60 2.90
N VAL A 54 -12.32 5.21 3.85
CA VAL A 54 -12.16 5.94 5.13
C VAL A 54 -11.61 7.36 4.90
N TRP A 55 -10.73 7.53 3.93
CA TRP A 55 -10.17 8.84 3.62
C TRP A 55 -11.16 9.77 2.91
N CYS A 56 -11.99 9.27 2.00
CA CYS A 56 -13.02 10.09 1.35
C CYS A 56 -14.00 10.68 2.39
N LEU A 57 -14.20 10.01 3.53
CA LEU A 57 -15.02 10.49 4.64
C LEU A 57 -14.35 11.57 5.50
N ASN A 58 -13.01 11.63 5.54
CA ASN A 58 -12.28 12.65 6.32
C ASN A 58 -10.93 13.01 5.66
N PRO A 59 -10.92 14.02 4.77
CA PRO A 59 -9.74 14.37 3.98
C PRO A 59 -8.67 15.08 4.82
N ASN A 60 -7.71 14.31 5.37
CA ASN A 60 -6.54 14.84 6.07
C ASN A 60 -5.25 14.69 5.25
N SER A 61 -4.61 15.81 4.91
CA SER A 61 -3.37 15.87 4.10
C SER A 61 -2.18 15.14 4.74
N ARG A 62 -2.10 15.08 6.07
CA ARG A 62 -1.04 14.35 6.79
C ARG A 62 -1.20 12.84 6.62
N LEU A 63 -2.44 12.35 6.62
CA LEU A 63 -2.75 10.93 6.45
C LEU A 63 -2.56 10.51 5.00
N ALA A 64 -2.98 11.35 4.05
CA ALA A 64 -2.73 11.19 2.61
C ALA A 64 -1.25 10.91 2.30
N ARG A 65 -0.36 11.75 2.85
CA ARG A 65 1.09 11.61 2.66
C ARG A 65 1.65 10.33 3.29
N LYS A 66 1.10 9.89 4.43
CA LYS A 66 1.49 8.61 5.05
C LYS A 66 1.06 7.42 4.19
N LEU A 67 -0.17 7.44 3.68
CA LEU A 67 -0.68 6.39 2.78
C LEU A 67 0.12 6.33 1.47
N ALA A 68 0.45 7.48 0.87
CA ALA A 68 1.31 7.55 -0.31
C ALA A 68 2.69 6.93 -0.06
N LYS A 69 3.27 7.15 1.12
CA LYS A 69 4.56 6.54 1.52
C LYS A 69 4.46 5.03 1.71
N ILE A 70 3.37 4.56 2.32
CA ILE A 70 3.10 3.12 2.48
C ILE A 70 2.94 2.48 1.10
N GLN A 71 2.08 3.04 0.25
CA GLN A 71 1.86 2.57 -1.12
C GLN A 71 3.15 2.51 -1.94
N ARG A 72 3.97 3.55 -1.89
CA ARG A 72 5.27 3.57 -2.58
C ARG A 72 6.20 2.45 -2.10
N THR A 73 6.24 2.19 -0.80
CA THR A 73 7.07 1.10 -0.24
C THR A 73 6.64 -0.27 -0.81
N PHE A 74 5.33 -0.49 -0.97
CA PHE A 74 4.81 -1.71 -1.58
C PHE A 74 5.14 -1.81 -3.07
N LEU A 75 4.97 -0.73 -3.83
CA LEU A 75 5.32 -0.71 -5.26
C LEU A 75 6.81 -1.02 -5.49
N LEU A 76 7.69 -0.49 -4.65
CA LEU A 76 9.13 -0.79 -4.68
C LEU A 76 9.41 -2.27 -4.35
N ALA A 77 8.72 -2.83 -3.35
CA ALA A 77 8.88 -4.23 -2.96
C ALA A 77 8.42 -5.22 -4.07
N ILE A 78 7.44 -4.83 -4.90
CA ILE A 78 6.92 -5.69 -5.98
C ILE A 78 7.77 -5.58 -7.24
N SER A 79 8.11 -4.34 -7.63
CA SER A 79 8.91 -4.07 -8.83
C SER A 79 10.39 -4.43 -8.68
N GLY A 80 10.91 -4.43 -7.45
CA GLY A 80 12.34 -4.60 -7.20
C GLY A 80 13.19 -3.42 -7.70
N MET A 81 12.57 -2.29 -8.03
CA MET A 81 13.27 -1.11 -8.56
C MET A 81 13.97 -0.30 -7.46
N TYR A 82 14.93 0.53 -7.87
CA TYR A 82 15.64 1.45 -6.99
C TYR A 82 14.69 2.40 -6.24
N ARG A 83 15.07 2.76 -5.02
CA ARG A 83 14.30 3.69 -4.17
C ARG A 83 14.09 5.08 -4.78
N THR A 84 14.92 5.47 -5.75
CA THR A 84 14.84 6.75 -6.48
C THR A 84 13.87 6.74 -7.65
N ALA A 85 13.34 5.57 -8.04
CA ALA A 85 12.41 5.47 -9.16
C ALA A 85 11.14 6.32 -8.94
N PRO A 86 10.70 7.16 -9.88
CA PRO A 86 9.48 7.94 -9.73
C PRO A 86 8.26 7.04 -9.49
N THR A 87 7.32 7.45 -8.62
CA THR A 87 6.11 6.66 -8.35
C THR A 87 5.31 6.41 -9.63
N ALA A 88 5.25 7.41 -10.53
CA ALA A 88 4.60 7.28 -11.84
C ALA A 88 5.21 6.14 -12.67
N THR A 89 6.53 6.04 -12.73
CA THR A 89 7.23 4.96 -13.45
C THR A 89 6.91 3.59 -12.86
N LEU A 90 6.89 3.47 -11.53
CA LEU A 90 6.50 2.23 -10.84
C LEU A 90 5.06 1.82 -11.19
N GLN A 91 4.16 2.78 -11.34
CA GLN A 91 2.77 2.53 -11.70
C GLN A 91 2.62 2.07 -13.14
N THR A 92 3.32 2.68 -14.09
CA THR A 92 3.26 2.29 -15.50
C THR A 92 3.78 0.87 -15.70
N ILE A 93 4.89 0.52 -15.02
CA ILE A 93 5.48 -0.82 -15.11
C ILE A 93 4.59 -1.88 -14.46
N LEU A 94 3.89 -1.54 -13.39
CA LEU A 94 3.05 -2.49 -12.66
C LEU A 94 1.57 -2.48 -13.07
N GLY A 95 1.13 -1.47 -13.83
CA GLY A 95 -0.28 -1.27 -14.22
C GLY A 95 -1.22 -0.92 -13.06
N ILE A 96 -0.72 -0.27 -12.00
CA ILE A 96 -1.48 -0.03 -10.75
C ILE A 96 -1.84 1.45 -10.58
N PRO A 97 -3.13 1.82 -10.52
CA PRO A 97 -3.55 3.20 -10.25
C PRO A 97 -3.35 3.62 -8.79
N LEU A 98 -3.18 4.93 -8.56
CA LEU A 98 -3.10 5.52 -7.22
C LEU A 98 -4.52 5.67 -6.65
N TYR A 99 -4.85 4.92 -5.60
CA TYR A 99 -6.16 5.02 -4.93
C TYR A 99 -6.39 6.38 -4.23
N ILE A 100 -5.31 7.13 -4.05
CA ILE A 100 -5.25 8.45 -3.40
C ILE A 100 -5.98 9.54 -4.21
N SER A 101 -6.08 9.39 -5.53
CA SER A 101 -6.76 10.36 -6.41
C SER A 101 -8.25 10.10 -6.61
N ASN A 102 -8.78 8.95 -6.17
CA ASN A 102 -10.13 8.50 -6.54
C ASN A 102 -11.26 9.06 -5.65
N CYS A 103 -10.96 9.77 -4.56
CA CYS A 103 -12.00 10.45 -3.76
C CYS A 103 -12.63 11.68 -4.46
N LYS A 104 -12.24 11.99 -5.70
CA LYS A 104 -12.83 13.07 -6.51
C LYS A 104 -13.84 12.62 -7.57
N GLN A 105 -14.38 11.39 -7.49
CA GLN A 105 -15.42 10.94 -8.41
C GLN A 105 -16.63 10.35 -7.65
N THR A 106 -17.47 11.22 -7.10
CA THR A 106 -18.92 10.98 -7.09
C THR A 106 -19.46 11.53 -8.41
N PRO A 107 -19.85 10.69 -9.38
CA PRO A 107 -20.76 11.17 -10.41
C PRO A 107 -22.14 11.34 -9.76
N GLU A 108 -22.71 12.54 -9.91
CA GLU A 108 -24.15 12.77 -9.74
C GLU A 108 -24.97 11.88 -10.68
#